data_AF-A0A938JP42-F1
#
_entry.id   AF-A0A938JP42-F1
#
_cell.length_a   1.000
_cell.length_b   1.000
_cell.length_c   1.000
_cell.angle_alpha   90.00
_cell.angle_beta   90.00
_cell.angle_gamma   90.00
#
_symmetry.space_group_name_H-M   'P 1'
#
loop_
_entity.id
_entity.type
_entity.pdbx_description
1 polymer ?
#
loop_
_entity_poly.entity_id
_entity_poly.type
_entity_poly.pdbx_seq_one_letter_code
_entity_poly.pdbx_strand_id
1 'polypeptide(L)' 'HKEMSPSLTVYENTQSFFCFGCGKGGDVINFIMLAENLDFKEAINYLNKFL' A
#
# COMPACT_ATOMS: atom_id res chain seq x y z
N HIS A 1 7.30 9.25 0.08
CA HIS A 1 8.43 10.07 -0.40
C HIS A 1 7.93 10.99 -1.51
N LYS A 2 8.69 12.02 -1.90
CA LYS A 2 8.33 12.93 -3.00
C LYS A 2 9.36 12.79 -4.11
N GLU A 3 8.96 12.25 -5.26
CA GLU A 3 9.81 12.08 -6.44
C GLU A 3 9.04 12.43 -7.72
N MET A 4 9.76 12.64 -8.83
CA MET A 4 9.18 12.99 -10.13
C MET A 4 9.03 11.78 -11.07
N SER A 5 9.83 10.72 -10.88
CA SER A 5 9.76 9.48 -11.66
C SER A 5 8.77 8.50 -11.03
N PRO A 6 7.87 7.86 -11.79
CA PRO A 6 7.04 6.77 -11.28
C PRO A 6 7.91 5.61 -10.80
N SER A 7 7.76 5.20 -9.54
CA SER A 7 8.50 4.06 -8.98
C SER A 7 7.64 3.02 -8.26
N LEU A 8 6.32 3.22 -8.18
CA LEU A 8 5.39 2.29 -7.56
C LEU A 8 4.92 1.25 -8.59
N THR A 9 5.04 -0.04 -8.25
CA THR A 9 4.52 -1.16 -9.05
C THR A 9 3.58 -2.02 -8.21
N VAL A 10 2.46 -2.43 -8.80
CA VAL A 10 1.49 -3.37 -8.23
C VAL A 10 1.55 -4.67 -9.02
N TYR A 11 1.61 -5.80 -8.32
CA TYR A 11 1.73 -7.14 -8.89
C TYR A 11 0.46 -7.93 -8.61
N GLU A 12 -0.40 -8.07 -9.62
CA GLU A 12 -1.69 -8.78 -9.50
C GLU A 12 -1.51 -10.25 -9.12
N ASN A 13 -0.52 -10.92 -9.71
CA ASN A 13 -0.29 -12.35 -9.46
C ASN A 13 0.05 -12.67 -8.00
N THR A 14 0.75 -11.76 -7.32
CA THR A 14 1.20 -11.95 -5.93
C THR A 14 0.42 -11.11 -4.94
N GLN A 15 -0.57 -10.33 -5.39
CA GLN A 15 -1.38 -9.43 -4.57
C GLN A 15 -0.51 -8.51 -3.69
N SER A 16 0.55 -7.95 -4.28
CA SER A 16 1.54 -7.15 -3.56
C SER A 16 1.91 -5.88 -4.32
N PHE A 17 2.56 -4.95 -3.62
CA PHE A 17 3.15 -3.75 -4.20
C PHE A 17 4.61 -3.59 -3.78
N PHE A 18 5.38 -2.87 -4.59
CA PHE A 18 6.72 -2.41 -4.23
C PHE A 18 6.98 -1.03 -4.84
N CYS A 19 7.60 -0.15 -4.05
CA CYS A 19 8.06 1.15 -4.50
C CYS A 19 9.59 1.15 -4.62
N PHE A 20 10.09 1.19 -5.86
CA PHE A 20 11.52 1.19 -6.16
C PHE A 20 12.24 2.48 -5.73
N GLY A 21 11.51 3.58 -5.50
CA GLY A 21 12.09 4.84 -5.02
C GLY A 21 12.33 4.92 -3.51
N CYS A 22 11.59 4.16 -2.69
CA CYS A 22 11.71 4.21 -1.23
C CYS A 22 11.78 2.86 -0.51
N GLY A 23 11.70 1.74 -1.25
CA GLY A 23 11.81 0.39 -0.70
C GLY A 23 10.59 -0.10 0.08
N LYS A 24 9.51 0.70 0.18
CA LYS A 24 8.26 0.26 0.81
C LYS A 24 7.55 -0.74 -0.10
N GLY A 25 7.06 -1.82 0.48
CA GLY A 25 6.27 -2.84 -0.19
C GLY A 25 5.46 -3.64 0.81
N GLY A 26 4.60 -4.51 0.31
CA GLY A 26 3.71 -5.32 1.14
C GLY A 26 2.44 -5.70 0.40
N ASP A 27 1.41 -6.05 1.16
CA ASP A 27 0.08 -6.36 0.65
C ASP A 27 -0.85 -5.12 0.64
N VAL A 28 -2.13 -5.34 0.34
CA VAL A 28 -3.16 -4.29 0.35
C VAL A 28 -3.33 -3.62 1.72
N ILE A 29 -3.13 -4.35 2.82
CA ILE A 29 -3.24 -3.81 4.17
C ILE A 29 -2.06 -2.87 4.44
N ASN A 30 -0.83 -3.30 4.10
CA ASN A 30 0.34 -2.43 4.18
C ASN A 30 0.16 -1.16 3.34
N PHE A 31 -0.42 -1.28 2.15
CA PHE A 31 -0.67 -0.15 1.28
C PHE A 31 -1.59 0.88 1.94
N ILE A 32 -2.75 0.45 2.45
CA ILE A 32 -3.71 1.35 3.11
C ILE A 32 -3.15 1.96 4.39
N MET A 33 -2.44 1.18 5.22
CA MET A 33 -1.78 1.71 6.42
C MET A 33 -0.83 2.86 6.06
N LEU A 34 -0.06 2.72 4.99
CA LEU A 34 0.93 3.72 4.56
C LEU A 34 0.30 4.91 3.82
N ALA A 35 -0.74 4.69 3.02
CA ALA A 35 -1.39 5.71 2.21
C ALA A 35 -2.29 6.63 3.04
N GLU A 36 -3.06 6.04 3.95
CA GLU A 36 -4.05 6.72 4.78
C GLU A 36 -3.51 7.03 6.20
N ASN A 37 -2.27 6.62 6.49
CA ASN A 37 -1.63 6.78 7.80
C ASN A 37 -2.47 6.16 8.94
N LEU A 38 -2.79 4.88 8.77
CA LEU A 38 -3.62 4.10 9.68
C LEU A 38 -2.82 2.99 10.37
N ASP A 39 -3.24 2.61 11.57
CA ASP A 39 -2.80 1.37 12.19
C ASP A 39 -3.46 0.14 11.53
N PHE A 40 -3.05 -1.06 11.94
CA PHE A 40 -3.57 -2.30 11.35
C PHE A 40 -5.09 -2.45 11.52
N LYS A 41 -5.65 -2.13 12.68
CA LYS A 41 -7.10 -2.29 12.94
C LYS A 41 -7.90 -1.26 12.15
N GLU A 42 -7.41 -0.03 12.09
CA GLU A 42 -7.99 1.04 11.31
C GLU A 42 -7.99 0.71 9.80
N ALA A 43 -6.89 0.14 9.28
CA ALA A 43 -6.81 -0.29 7.89
C ALA A 43 -7.78 -1.43 7.56
N ILE A 44 -7.94 -2.42 8.45
CA ILE A 44 -8.97 -3.47 8.29
C ILE A 44 -10.37 -2.86 8.27
N ASN A 45 -10.69 -1.95 9.20
CA ASN A 45 -11.98 -1.27 9.24
C ASN A 45 -12.22 -0.40 7.99
N TYR A 46 -11.17 0.20 7.42
CA TYR A 46 -11.25 0.94 6.16
C TYR A 46 -11.64 0.02 5.00
N LEU A 47 -10.94 -1.11 4.84
CA LEU A 47 -11.17 -2.07 3.77
C LEU A 47 -12.55 -2.74 3.85
N ASN A 48 -13.04 -3.02 5.06
CA ASN A 48 -14.37 -3.61 5.29
C ASN A 48 -15.52 -2.75 4.74
N LYS A 49 -15.33 -1.45 4.48
CA LYS A 49 -16.37 -0.58 3.89
C LYS A 49 -16.63 -0.88 2.42
N PHE A 50 -15.73 -1.63 1.77
CA PHE A 50 -15.79 -1.96 0.34
C PHE A 50 -16.08 -3.44 0.09
N LEU A 51 -16.34 -4.22 1.15
CA LEU A 51 -16.79 -5.61 1.12
C LEU A 51 -18.29 -5.68 1.42
#